data_AF-A0A5F9D614-F1
#
_entry.id   AF-A0A5F9D614-F1
#
_cell.length_a   1.000
_cell.length_b   1.000
_cell.length_c   1.000
_cell.angle_alpha   90.00
_cell.angle_beta   90.00
_cell.angle_gamma   90.00
#
_symmetry.space_group_name_H-M   'P 1'
#
loop_
_entity.id
_entity.type
_entity.pdbx_description
1 polymer ?
#
loop_
_entity_poly.entity_id
_entity_poly.type
_entity_poly.pdbx_seq_one_letter_code
_entity_poly.pdbx_strand_id
1 'polypeptide(L)'
;MWPLVAALLLGSACCGSAQLIFNKTKSVEFTFCNETVVIPCFVKNVEAVGTMEMYVKWRFKGKYIFIYDGGQNKSTAENDFSSAKIAVSELLKGDASLKMDKRDAVLGNYTCEVTELSREGETTVELKYRVVSWFSPNENILIVIFPILAILLFWGQFGILTLKYKSNRTNKKIILLLIAGLLLTVIVIVGAILFVPGEYSIKNASGLGFIVISTGILISLQYNVFMTAFGMTSFTVAILITQVLGYVLAVVGLCLCIMACVPVHGPLLISGLGIIALAELLGLVYMKFVGYSGKQTNTLQQSIKERKAPTDPLRAMQEPPLLLRP
;
A
#
# COMPACT_ATOMS: atom_id res chain seq x y z
N MET A 1 -17.14 40.76 74.48
CA MET A 1 -18.07 40.11 73.52
C MET A 1 -17.51 39.96 72.09
N TRP A 2 -16.23 40.25 71.83
CA TRP A 2 -15.62 40.07 70.49
C TRP A 2 -14.89 38.73 70.20
N PRO A 3 -14.40 37.94 71.17
CA PRO A 3 -13.66 36.72 70.83
C PRO A 3 -14.58 35.57 70.38
N LEU A 4 -15.85 35.58 70.81
CA LEU A 4 -16.86 34.59 70.39
C LEU A 4 -17.33 34.80 68.94
N VAL A 5 -17.37 36.05 68.46
CA VAL A 5 -17.74 36.37 67.08
C VAL A 5 -16.61 36.00 66.12
N ALA A 6 -15.34 36.22 66.51
CA ALA A 6 -14.18 35.80 65.73
C ALA A 6 -14.07 34.26 65.63
N ALA A 7 -14.36 33.54 66.71
CA ALA A 7 -14.39 32.07 66.71
C ALA A 7 -15.54 31.50 65.87
N LEU A 8 -16.72 32.14 65.85
CA LEU A 8 -17.82 31.75 64.96
C LEU A 8 -17.49 32.00 63.48
N LEU A 9 -16.81 33.10 63.15
CA LEU A 9 -16.41 33.43 61.78
C LEU A 9 -15.27 32.54 61.26
N LEU A 10 -14.37 32.07 62.15
CA LEU A 10 -13.33 31.09 61.81
C LEU A 10 -13.89 29.66 61.71
N GLY A 11 -14.98 29.34 62.42
CA GLY A 11 -15.67 28.05 62.32
C GLY A 11 -16.50 27.87 61.04
N SER A 12 -16.99 28.95 60.43
CA SER A 12 -17.75 28.88 59.17
C SER A 12 -16.87 28.82 57.91
N ALA A 13 -15.55 28.94 58.04
CA ALA A 13 -14.61 28.96 56.91
C ALA A 13 -14.11 27.56 56.50
N CYS A 14 -14.50 26.49 57.21
CA CYS A 14 -14.11 25.11 56.91
C CYS A 14 -15.12 24.34 56.02
N CYS A 15 -15.92 25.03 55.20
CA CYS A 15 -16.56 24.38 54.05
C CYS A 15 -15.52 24.22 52.93
N GLY A 16 -14.64 23.22 53.08
CA GLY A 16 -13.83 22.75 51.96
C GLY A 16 -14.78 22.20 50.89
N SER A 17 -14.94 22.92 49.78
CA SER A 17 -15.66 22.39 48.62
C SER A 17 -14.93 21.14 48.15
N ALA A 18 -15.53 19.97 48.33
CA ALA A 18 -14.95 18.71 47.89
C ALA A 18 -14.84 18.74 46.36
N GLN A 19 -13.61 18.74 45.85
CA GLN A 19 -13.35 18.81 44.41
C GLN A 19 -13.48 17.40 43.79
N LEU A 20 -13.95 17.33 42.54
CA LEU A 20 -13.94 16.08 41.79
C LEU A 20 -12.50 15.70 41.38
N ILE A 21 -12.16 14.43 41.55
CA ILE A 21 -10.82 13.88 41.31
C ILE A 21 -10.86 13.10 40.01
N PHE A 22 -9.99 13.47 39.08
CA PHE A 22 -9.92 12.85 37.75
C PHE A 22 -8.78 11.84 37.65
N ASN A 23 -9.00 10.78 36.87
CA ASN A 23 -7.92 9.98 36.32
C ASN A 23 -7.31 10.71 35.13
N LYS A 24 -6.16 11.35 35.34
CA LYS A 24 -5.56 12.24 34.35
C LYS A 24 -4.93 11.43 33.21
N THR A 25 -5.41 11.67 31.99
CA THR A 25 -4.76 11.20 30.76
C THR A 25 -4.05 12.37 30.09
N LYS A 26 -2.75 12.26 29.83
CA LYS A 26 -1.97 13.36 29.25
C LYS A 26 -2.36 13.65 27.80
N SER A 27 -2.46 12.59 26.99
CA SER A 27 -2.78 12.70 25.57
C SER A 27 -3.42 11.42 25.07
N VAL A 28 -4.19 11.54 23.99
CA VAL A 28 -4.75 10.43 23.23
C VAL A 28 -4.36 10.59 21.77
N GLU A 29 -4.05 9.47 21.11
CA GLU A 29 -3.65 9.45 19.71
C GLU A 29 -4.72 8.76 18.86
N PHE A 30 -4.96 9.29 17.67
CA PHE A 30 -5.75 8.62 16.64
C PHE A 30 -5.00 8.64 15.31
N THR A 31 -5.41 7.75 14.41
CA THR A 31 -4.79 7.52 13.11
C THR A 31 -5.81 7.72 12.00
N PHE A 32 -5.37 7.65 10.74
CA PHE A 32 -6.27 7.65 9.59
C PHE A 32 -7.40 6.60 9.70
N CYS A 33 -7.14 5.47 10.36
CA CYS A 33 -8.06 4.36 10.49
C CYS A 33 -9.18 4.54 11.50
N ASN A 34 -9.07 5.52 12.40
CA ASN A 34 -10.11 5.78 13.36
C ASN A 34 -11.29 6.48 12.68
N GLU A 35 -12.47 5.86 12.67
CA GLU A 35 -13.70 6.51 12.21
C GLU A 35 -14.21 7.51 13.25
N THR A 36 -14.11 7.13 14.53
CA THR A 36 -14.48 7.96 15.68
C THR A 36 -13.29 8.11 16.63
N VAL A 37 -13.22 9.26 17.27
CA VAL A 37 -12.23 9.59 18.30
C VAL A 37 -12.93 9.60 19.66
N VAL A 38 -12.27 9.06 20.67
CA VAL A 38 -12.71 9.11 22.07
C VAL A 38 -11.66 9.83 22.89
N ILE A 39 -12.05 10.94 23.52
CA ILE A 39 -11.20 11.70 24.43
C ILE A 39 -11.60 11.32 25.86
N PRO A 40 -10.72 10.61 26.61
CA PRO A 40 -11.08 10.07 27.91
C PRO A 40 -11.29 11.15 28.96
N CYS A 41 -12.32 10.99 29.78
CA CYS A 41 -12.51 11.80 30.98
C CYS A 41 -13.16 10.95 32.07
N PHE A 42 -12.36 10.58 33.08
CA PHE A 42 -12.80 9.67 34.14
C PHE A 42 -12.72 10.35 35.51
N VAL A 43 -13.85 10.42 36.21
CA VAL A 43 -13.99 10.91 37.58
C VAL A 43 -13.95 9.73 38.53
N LYS A 44 -13.11 9.80 39.58
CA LYS A 44 -12.87 8.68 40.51
C LYS A 44 -13.85 8.63 41.68
N ASN A 45 -14.35 9.79 42.12
CA ASN A 45 -15.13 9.95 43.34
C ASN A 45 -16.55 10.45 43.03
N VAL A 46 -17.19 9.86 42.01
CA VAL A 46 -18.61 10.13 41.74
C VAL A 46 -19.47 9.54 42.85
N GLU A 47 -20.35 10.36 43.41
CA GLU A 47 -21.33 9.95 44.43
C GLU A 47 -22.78 10.19 43.97
N ALA A 48 -22.96 10.72 42.76
CA ALA A 48 -24.29 10.99 42.20
C ALA A 48 -25.15 9.72 42.14
N VAL A 49 -26.41 9.87 42.54
CA VAL A 49 -27.40 8.80 42.49
C VAL A 49 -28.16 8.83 41.16
N GLY A 50 -28.24 10.01 40.54
CA GLY A 50 -28.92 10.21 39.26
C GLY A 50 -28.16 11.12 38.32
N THR A 51 -28.35 10.92 37.01
CA THR A 51 -27.71 11.77 35.99
C THR A 51 -28.24 13.21 35.99
N MET A 52 -29.35 13.48 36.70
CA MET A 52 -29.91 14.82 36.90
C MET A 52 -29.00 15.73 37.71
N GLU A 53 -28.13 15.14 38.54
CA GLU A 53 -27.19 15.86 39.42
C GLU A 53 -25.88 16.20 38.70
N MET A 54 -25.72 15.74 37.46
CA MET A 54 -24.51 15.83 36.67
C MET A 54 -24.60 16.91 35.60
N TYR A 55 -23.54 17.67 35.46
CA TYR A 55 -23.35 18.63 34.38
C TYR A 55 -21.97 18.42 33.76
N VAL A 56 -21.90 18.24 32.44
CA VAL A 56 -20.64 17.98 31.74
C VAL A 56 -20.44 19.03 30.67
N LYS A 57 -19.26 19.64 30.65
CA LYS A 57 -18.86 20.57 29.60
C LYS A 57 -17.52 20.14 29.01
N TRP A 58 -17.42 20.16 27.70
CA TRP A 58 -16.16 20.01 26.99
C TRP A 58 -15.79 21.33 26.34
N ARG A 59 -14.56 21.76 26.57
CA ARG A 59 -14.00 23.02 26.09
C ARG A 59 -12.82 22.77 25.16
N PHE A 60 -12.80 23.46 24.03
CA PHE A 60 -11.66 23.49 23.11
C PHE A 60 -11.29 24.94 22.80
N LYS A 61 -10.01 25.29 22.94
CA LYS A 61 -9.50 26.66 22.76
C LYS A 61 -10.32 27.75 23.47
N GLY A 62 -10.81 27.44 24.67
CA GLY A 62 -11.58 28.40 25.48
C GLY A 62 -13.09 28.44 25.21
N LYS A 63 -13.59 27.73 24.18
CA LYS A 63 -15.03 27.67 23.84
C LYS A 63 -15.64 26.33 24.21
N TYR A 64 -16.89 26.33 24.68
CA TYR A 64 -17.63 25.11 24.96
C TYR A 64 -18.15 24.49 23.66
N ILE A 65 -17.62 23.32 23.33
CA ILE A 65 -17.94 22.59 22.09
C ILE A 65 -19.04 21.55 22.31
N PHE A 66 -19.21 21.09 23.55
CA PHE A 66 -20.24 20.13 23.93
C PHE A 66 -20.64 20.37 25.39
N ILE A 67 -21.95 20.32 25.65
CA ILE A 67 -22.53 20.49 26.97
C ILE A 67 -23.63 19.43 27.16
N TYR A 68 -23.60 18.74 28.30
CA TYR A 68 -24.70 17.91 28.77
C TYR A 68 -25.24 18.51 30.08
N ASP A 69 -26.53 18.83 30.08
CA ASP A 69 -27.28 19.28 31.25
C ASP A 69 -28.16 18.13 31.75
N GLY A 70 -27.78 17.56 32.89
CA GLY A 70 -28.52 16.48 33.54
C GLY A 70 -29.92 16.88 33.99
N GLY A 71 -30.11 18.11 34.47
CA GLY A 71 -31.41 18.58 34.96
C GLY A 71 -32.46 18.66 33.85
N GLN A 72 -32.02 18.90 32.62
CA GLN A 72 -32.86 18.90 31.42
C GLN A 72 -32.76 17.61 30.59
N ASN A 73 -31.86 16.69 30.97
CA ASN A 73 -31.46 15.53 30.19
C ASN A 73 -31.18 15.88 28.71
N LYS A 74 -30.42 16.96 28.49
CA LYS A 74 -30.22 17.55 27.16
C LYS A 74 -28.73 17.71 26.85
N SER A 75 -28.33 17.17 25.70
CA SER A 75 -27.01 17.40 25.10
C SER A 75 -27.07 18.49 24.05
N THR A 76 -26.11 19.41 24.06
CA THR A 76 -25.94 20.47 23.08
C THR A 76 -24.51 20.44 22.56
N ALA A 77 -24.35 20.45 21.23
CA ALA A 77 -23.05 20.51 20.56
C ALA A 77 -22.98 21.76 19.68
N GLU A 78 -21.79 22.35 19.56
CA GLU A 78 -21.52 23.44 18.62
C GLU A 78 -21.57 22.91 17.16
N ASN A 79 -21.92 23.76 16.20
CA ASN A 79 -22.09 23.34 14.79
C ASN A 79 -20.84 22.66 14.21
N ASP A 80 -19.65 23.17 14.55
CA ASP A 80 -18.36 22.61 14.10
C ASP A 80 -18.01 21.27 14.79
N PHE A 81 -18.78 20.88 15.81
CA PHE A 81 -18.62 19.66 16.59
C PHE A 81 -19.93 18.84 16.66
N SER A 82 -20.74 18.90 15.60
CA SER A 82 -22.09 18.33 15.57
C SER A 82 -22.18 16.84 15.94
N SER A 83 -21.13 16.05 15.70
CA SER A 83 -21.08 14.62 16.04
C SER A 83 -20.68 14.33 17.50
N ALA A 84 -20.31 15.36 18.27
CA ALA A 84 -19.86 15.22 19.64
C ALA A 84 -20.97 14.71 20.56
N LYS A 85 -20.65 13.67 21.34
CA LYS A 85 -21.56 13.03 22.28
C LYS A 85 -20.81 12.36 23.42
N ILE A 86 -21.53 12.10 24.51
CA ILE A 86 -21.04 11.32 25.66
C ILE A 86 -21.97 10.12 25.89
N ALA A 87 -21.48 9.09 26.57
CA ALA A 87 -22.30 7.98 27.03
C ALA A 87 -22.96 8.32 28.36
N VAL A 88 -24.17 8.92 28.32
CA VAL A 88 -24.89 9.39 29.52
C VAL A 88 -25.08 8.29 30.58
N SER A 89 -25.27 7.04 30.14
CA SER A 89 -25.39 5.87 31.04
C SER A 89 -24.13 5.57 31.85
N GLU A 90 -22.95 5.99 31.38
CA GLU A 90 -21.67 5.72 32.02
C GLU A 90 -21.24 6.86 32.96
N LEU A 91 -21.96 7.99 32.98
CA LEU A 91 -21.67 9.13 33.86
C LEU A 91 -21.71 8.77 35.35
N LEU A 92 -22.66 7.92 35.75
CA LEU A 92 -22.76 7.45 37.13
C LEU A 92 -21.59 6.54 37.54
N LYS A 93 -20.87 5.97 36.57
CA LYS A 93 -19.63 5.23 36.79
C LYS A 93 -18.39 6.14 36.69
N GLY A 94 -18.60 7.45 36.52
CA GLY A 94 -17.56 8.45 36.37
C GLY A 94 -16.98 8.59 34.97
N ASP A 95 -17.58 8.00 33.94
CA ASP A 95 -17.10 8.17 32.56
C ASP A 95 -17.85 9.31 31.85
N ALA A 96 -17.13 10.42 31.64
CA ALA A 96 -17.58 11.60 30.91
C ALA A 96 -16.84 11.78 29.57
N SER A 97 -16.31 10.68 29.01
CA SER A 97 -15.49 10.70 27.79
C SER A 97 -16.25 11.23 26.58
N LEU A 98 -15.60 12.11 25.82
CA LEU A 98 -16.15 12.71 24.61
C LEU A 98 -15.91 11.80 23.42
N LYS A 99 -16.98 11.43 22.71
CA LYS A 99 -16.92 10.70 21.46
C LYS A 99 -17.36 11.61 20.31
N MET A 100 -16.59 11.66 19.24
CA MET A 100 -16.93 12.42 18.03
C MET A 100 -16.42 11.72 16.77
N ASP A 101 -17.00 12.05 15.62
CA ASP A 101 -16.51 11.58 14.34
C ASP A 101 -15.14 12.19 14.03
N LYS A 102 -14.27 11.47 13.30
CA LYS A 102 -12.94 11.95 12.91
C LYS A 102 -12.98 13.31 12.21
N ARG A 103 -14.03 13.60 11.43
CA ARG A 103 -14.20 14.86 10.69
C ARG A 103 -14.33 16.09 11.59
N ASP A 104 -14.87 15.92 12.80
CA ASP A 104 -15.09 17.00 13.76
C ASP A 104 -13.95 17.05 14.80
N ALA A 105 -13.04 16.07 14.77
CA ALA A 105 -11.93 15.93 15.70
C ALA A 105 -10.77 16.87 15.32
N VAL A 106 -10.65 18.00 16.02
CA VAL A 106 -9.59 18.99 15.80
C VAL A 106 -8.39 18.73 16.73
N LEU A 107 -7.16 18.82 16.23
CA LEU A 107 -5.97 18.61 17.05
C LEU A 107 -5.76 19.70 18.09
N GLY A 108 -5.35 19.32 19.30
CA GLY A 108 -5.02 20.24 20.39
C GLY A 108 -5.56 19.80 21.74
N ASN A 109 -5.63 20.76 22.67
CA ASN A 109 -6.02 20.51 24.06
C ASN A 109 -7.52 20.65 24.25
N TYR A 110 -8.13 19.61 24.80
CA TYR A 110 -9.52 19.58 25.22
C TYR A 110 -9.57 19.58 26.74
N THR A 111 -10.49 20.37 27.31
CA THR A 111 -10.76 20.38 28.75
C THR A 111 -12.12 19.76 29.00
N CYS A 112 -12.16 18.76 29.86
CA CYS A 112 -13.37 18.18 30.42
C CYS A 112 -13.65 18.85 31.75
N GLU A 113 -14.82 19.45 31.90
CA GLU A 113 -15.34 20.01 33.16
C GLU A 113 -16.55 19.16 33.57
N VAL A 114 -16.52 18.62 34.78
CA VAL A 114 -17.65 17.88 35.36
C VAL A 114 -18.07 18.58 36.64
N THR A 115 -19.37 18.76 36.79
CA THR A 115 -20.01 19.26 38.02
C THR A 115 -20.99 18.20 38.50
N GLU A 116 -20.89 17.87 39.78
CA GLU A 116 -21.82 17.02 40.52
C GLU A 116 -22.38 17.84 41.69
N LEU A 117 -23.64 18.27 41.60
CA LEU A 117 -24.25 19.21 42.54
C LEU A 117 -23.37 20.48 42.73
N SER A 118 -22.67 20.59 43.86
CA SER A 118 -21.74 21.69 44.18
C SER A 118 -20.27 21.33 44.01
N ARG A 119 -19.94 20.07 43.71
CA ARG A 119 -18.58 19.58 43.50
C ARG A 119 -18.21 19.75 42.04
N GLU A 120 -17.07 20.37 41.78
CA GLU A 120 -16.61 20.63 40.42
C GLU A 120 -15.19 20.10 40.25
N GLY A 121 -14.81 19.84 39.01
CA GLY A 121 -13.41 19.74 38.66
C GLY A 121 -13.21 19.60 37.16
N GLU A 122 -11.96 19.74 36.76
CA GLU A 122 -11.59 19.69 35.35
C GLU A 122 -10.31 18.89 35.10
N THR A 123 -10.20 18.37 33.88
CA THR A 123 -8.98 17.75 33.39
C THR A 123 -8.76 18.07 31.92
N THR A 124 -7.50 18.16 31.51
CA THR A 124 -7.11 18.48 30.14
C THR A 124 -6.46 17.29 29.47
N VAL A 125 -6.87 16.98 28.25
CA VAL A 125 -6.31 15.91 27.43
C VAL A 125 -5.92 16.47 26.06
N GLU A 126 -4.70 16.18 25.63
CA GLU A 126 -4.20 16.58 24.31
C GLU A 126 -4.57 15.51 23.26
N LEU A 127 -5.31 15.90 22.22
CA LEU A 127 -5.62 15.05 21.08
C LEU A 127 -4.54 15.19 20.01
N LYS A 128 -3.88 14.07 19.69
CA LYS A 128 -2.78 13.98 18.72
C LYS A 128 -3.13 13.10 17.53
N TYR A 129 -2.60 13.48 16.38
CA TYR A 129 -2.62 12.62 15.19
C TYR A 129 -1.32 11.86 15.09
N ARG A 130 -1.41 10.52 14.97
CA ARG A 130 -0.25 9.67 14.71
C ARG A 130 -0.28 9.22 13.25
N VAL A 131 0.73 9.64 12.48
CA VAL A 131 0.95 9.17 11.12
C VAL A 131 1.44 7.72 11.18
N VAL A 132 0.71 6.82 10.52
CA VAL A 132 1.07 5.40 10.39
C VAL A 132 1.36 5.11 8.93
N SER A 133 2.51 4.50 8.66
CA SER A 133 2.88 4.07 7.30
C SER A 133 1.94 2.98 6.82
N TRP A 134 1.47 3.09 5.57
CA TRP A 134 0.58 2.10 4.98
C TRP A 134 1.28 0.74 4.85
N PHE A 135 2.45 0.69 4.22
CA PHE A 135 3.34 -0.48 4.23
C PHE A 135 4.62 -0.19 5.00
N SER A 136 5.28 -1.23 5.50
CA SER A 136 6.60 -1.09 6.10
C SER A 136 7.63 -0.63 5.06
N PRO A 137 8.74 0.02 5.47
CA PRO A 137 9.78 0.46 4.54
C PRO A 137 10.32 -0.68 3.66
N ASN A 138 10.49 -1.87 4.22
CA ASN A 138 10.98 -3.04 3.49
C ASN A 138 9.98 -3.51 2.41
N GLU A 139 8.69 -3.50 2.75
CA GLU A 139 7.62 -3.85 1.81
C GLU A 139 7.51 -2.82 0.67
N ASN A 140 7.60 -1.53 0.99
CA ASN A 140 7.60 -0.46 -0.03
C ASN A 140 8.72 -0.65 -1.05
N ILE A 141 9.93 -0.98 -0.58
CA ILE A 141 11.07 -1.24 -1.47
C ILE A 141 10.76 -2.42 -2.41
N LEU A 142 10.21 -3.52 -1.90
CA LEU A 142 9.90 -4.70 -2.70
C LEU A 142 8.79 -4.44 -3.73
N ILE A 143 7.75 -3.70 -3.36
CA ILE A 143 6.64 -3.31 -4.24
C ILE A 143 7.15 -2.51 -5.45
N VAL A 144 8.18 -1.69 -5.27
CA VAL A 144 8.77 -0.88 -6.34
C VAL A 144 9.82 -1.66 -7.13
N ILE A 145 10.67 -2.46 -6.46
CA ILE A 145 11.76 -3.21 -7.12
C ILE A 145 11.25 -4.32 -8.03
N PHE A 146 10.25 -5.10 -7.61
CA PHE A 146 9.81 -6.25 -8.40
C PHE A 146 9.26 -5.88 -9.78
N PRO A 147 8.39 -4.86 -9.93
CA PRO A 147 7.94 -4.40 -11.25
C PRO A 147 9.07 -3.84 -12.11
N ILE A 148 9.99 -3.06 -11.53
CA ILE A 148 11.15 -2.53 -12.28
C ILE A 148 12.01 -3.68 -12.78
N LEU A 149 12.30 -4.66 -11.94
CA LEU A 149 13.06 -5.85 -12.32
C LEU A 149 12.35 -6.64 -13.43
N ALA A 150 11.04 -6.87 -13.32
CA ALA A 150 10.25 -7.55 -14.33
C ALA A 150 10.33 -6.84 -15.71
N ILE A 151 10.27 -5.51 -15.72
CA ILE A 151 10.43 -4.70 -16.95
C ILE A 151 11.83 -4.85 -17.54
N LEU A 152 12.88 -4.77 -16.71
CA LEU A 152 14.25 -4.93 -17.19
C LEU A 152 14.47 -6.33 -17.81
N LEU A 153 13.90 -7.37 -17.19
CA LEU A 153 13.94 -8.73 -17.70
C LEU A 153 13.19 -8.86 -19.04
N PHE A 154 12.02 -8.24 -19.17
CA PHE A 154 11.28 -8.17 -20.43
C PHE A 154 12.07 -7.47 -21.54
N TRP A 155 12.74 -6.34 -21.26
CA TRP A 155 13.61 -5.69 -22.25
C TRP A 155 14.80 -6.56 -22.63
N GLY A 156 15.37 -7.31 -21.68
CA GLY A 156 16.40 -8.30 -21.96
C GLY A 156 15.91 -9.40 -22.91
N GLN A 157 14.70 -9.90 -22.68
CA GLN A 157 14.03 -10.89 -23.52
C GLN A 157 13.80 -10.36 -24.95
N PHE A 158 13.26 -9.13 -25.05
CA PHE A 158 13.07 -8.43 -26.32
C PHE A 158 14.40 -8.14 -27.05
N GLY A 159 15.46 -7.83 -26.31
CA GLY A 159 16.81 -7.65 -26.85
C GLY A 159 17.36 -8.93 -27.52
N ILE A 160 17.16 -10.10 -26.90
CA ILE A 160 17.54 -11.39 -27.50
C ILE A 160 16.73 -11.64 -28.79
N LEU A 161 15.42 -11.38 -28.76
CA LEU A 161 14.54 -11.52 -29.92
C LEU A 161 15.02 -10.66 -31.10
N THR A 162 15.26 -9.36 -30.86
CA THR A 162 15.70 -8.45 -31.93
C THR A 162 17.08 -8.82 -32.50
N LEU A 163 18.02 -9.26 -31.65
CA LEU A 163 19.36 -9.65 -32.08
C LEU A 163 19.34 -10.92 -32.95
N LYS A 164 18.48 -11.89 -32.62
CA LYS A 164 18.35 -13.16 -33.37
C LYS A 164 17.70 -12.97 -34.74
N TYR A 165 16.77 -12.01 -34.89
CA TYR A 165 15.98 -11.81 -36.11
C TYR A 165 16.41 -10.59 -36.95
N LYS A 166 17.55 -9.96 -36.62
CA LYS A 166 18.15 -8.83 -37.37
C LYS A 166 18.36 -9.10 -38.89
N SER A 167 18.29 -10.35 -39.32
CA SER A 167 18.54 -10.77 -40.72
C SER A 167 17.29 -10.77 -41.63
N ASN A 168 16.06 -10.71 -41.11
CA ASN A 168 14.89 -10.81 -41.98
C ASN A 168 13.76 -9.86 -41.56
N ARG A 169 13.60 -8.77 -42.34
CA ARG A 169 12.45 -7.85 -42.46
C ARG A 169 11.76 -7.47 -41.14
N THR A 170 11.96 -6.23 -40.70
CA THR A 170 11.26 -5.58 -39.56
C THR A 170 9.76 -5.83 -39.64
N ASN A 171 9.29 -6.81 -38.87
CA ASN A 171 7.91 -7.25 -38.88
C ASN A 171 7.08 -6.23 -38.11
N LYS A 172 5.92 -5.80 -38.64
CA LYS A 172 5.02 -4.82 -37.97
C LYS A 172 4.73 -5.19 -36.51
N LYS A 173 4.68 -6.50 -36.20
CA LYS A 173 4.50 -7.04 -34.86
C LYS A 173 5.62 -6.66 -33.88
N ILE A 174 6.89 -6.64 -34.32
CA ILE A 174 8.04 -6.29 -33.46
C ILE A 174 8.02 -4.80 -33.12
N ILE A 175 7.65 -3.95 -34.09
CA ILE A 175 7.51 -2.50 -33.86
C ILE A 175 6.38 -2.23 -32.86
N LEU A 176 5.24 -2.93 -33.00
CA LEU A 176 4.11 -2.80 -32.07
C LEU A 176 4.51 -3.20 -30.63
N LEU A 177 5.27 -4.30 -30.48
CA LEU A 177 5.77 -4.74 -29.17
C LEU A 177 6.72 -3.74 -28.54
N LEU A 178 7.58 -3.08 -29.33
CA LEU A 178 8.48 -2.04 -28.83
C LEU A 178 7.70 -0.82 -28.34
N ILE A 179 6.70 -0.35 -29.11
CA ILE A 179 5.85 0.78 -28.71
C ILE A 179 5.08 0.44 -27.43
N ALA A 180 4.46 -0.73 -27.38
CA ALA A 180 3.69 -1.17 -26.22
C ALA A 180 4.58 -1.38 -24.98
N GLY A 181 5.77 -1.94 -25.15
CA GLY A 181 6.76 -2.09 -24.08
C GLY A 181 7.26 -0.75 -23.54
N LEU A 182 7.46 0.25 -24.41
CA LEU A 182 7.83 1.60 -23.99
C LEU A 182 6.69 2.30 -23.24
N LEU A 183 5.45 2.22 -23.74
CA LEU A 183 4.28 2.73 -23.00
C LEU A 183 4.13 2.07 -21.63
N LEU A 184 4.36 0.75 -21.55
CA LEU A 184 4.33 0.03 -20.30
C LEU A 184 5.37 0.56 -19.30
N THR A 185 6.60 0.81 -19.74
CA THR A 185 7.64 1.38 -18.86
C THR A 185 7.23 2.73 -18.28
N VAL A 186 6.65 3.61 -19.11
CA VAL A 186 6.16 4.92 -18.68
C VAL A 186 5.07 4.76 -17.62
N ILE A 187 4.10 3.86 -17.83
CA ILE A 187 3.03 3.58 -16.86
C ILE A 187 3.61 3.14 -15.51
N VAL A 188 4.61 2.25 -15.51
CA VAL A 188 5.20 1.74 -14.26
C VAL A 188 6.03 2.81 -13.56
N ILE A 189 6.78 3.63 -14.30
CA ILE A 189 7.53 4.75 -13.73
C ILE A 189 6.56 5.76 -13.08
N VAL A 190 5.47 6.11 -13.78
CA VAL A 190 4.43 6.98 -13.22
C VAL A 190 3.80 6.35 -11.98
N GLY A 191 3.48 5.05 -12.02
CA GLY A 191 2.96 4.31 -10.87
C GLY A 191 3.91 4.34 -9.67
N ALA A 192 5.21 4.15 -9.89
CA ALA A 192 6.24 4.20 -8.85
C ALA A 192 6.43 5.62 -8.27
N ILE A 193 6.33 6.66 -9.10
CA ILE A 193 6.39 8.06 -8.64
C ILE A 193 5.16 8.43 -7.81
N LEU A 194 3.98 7.96 -8.22
CA LEU A 194 2.73 8.17 -7.47
C LEU A 194 2.68 7.38 -6.16
N PHE A 195 3.39 6.24 -6.11
CA PHE A 195 3.53 5.42 -4.92
C PHE A 195 4.60 6.00 -3.99
N VAL A 196 4.26 7.08 -3.27
CA VAL A 196 5.16 7.69 -2.29
C VAL A 196 5.06 6.91 -0.96
N PRO A 197 6.17 6.38 -0.42
CA PRO A 197 6.17 5.71 0.87
C PRO A 197 5.64 6.64 1.96
N GLY A 198 4.57 6.23 2.65
CA GLY A 198 3.93 7.08 3.64
C GLY A 198 2.58 6.55 4.09
N GLU A 199 1.73 7.45 4.56
CA GLU A 199 0.37 7.14 4.98
C GLU A 199 -0.52 6.74 3.79
N TYR A 200 -1.63 6.06 4.09
CA TYR A 200 -2.64 5.78 3.07
C TYR A 200 -3.17 7.09 2.48
N SER A 201 -3.14 7.18 1.15
CA SER A 201 -3.70 8.29 0.39
C SER A 201 -4.25 7.77 -0.93
N ILE A 202 -5.26 8.44 -1.47
CA ILE A 202 -5.83 8.13 -2.79
C ILE A 202 -4.72 8.14 -3.86
N LYS A 203 -3.73 9.04 -3.73
CA LYS A 203 -2.57 9.10 -4.63
C LYS A 203 -1.73 7.82 -4.56
N ASN A 204 -1.36 7.41 -3.35
CA ASN A 204 -0.56 6.21 -3.11
C ASN A 204 -1.30 4.94 -3.58
N ALA A 205 -2.60 4.83 -3.29
CA ALA A 205 -3.42 3.71 -3.73
C ALA A 205 -3.53 3.65 -5.26
N SER A 206 -3.65 4.81 -5.93
CA SER A 206 -3.67 4.87 -7.39
C SER A 206 -2.34 4.46 -8.01
N GLY A 207 -1.20 4.87 -7.43
CA GLY A 207 0.13 4.45 -7.87
C GLY A 207 0.33 2.94 -7.78
N LEU A 208 -0.09 2.36 -6.64
CA LEU A 208 -0.08 0.91 -6.45
C LEU A 208 -0.98 0.18 -7.46
N GLY A 209 -2.16 0.75 -7.75
CA GLY A 209 -3.07 0.24 -8.78
C GLY A 209 -2.43 0.23 -10.17
N PHE A 210 -1.75 1.31 -10.57
CA PHE A 210 -1.03 1.36 -11.84
C PHE A 210 0.06 0.29 -11.93
N ILE A 211 0.81 0.08 -10.85
CA ILE A 211 1.81 -0.98 -10.78
C ILE A 211 1.16 -2.34 -11.04
N VAL A 212 0.10 -2.69 -10.31
CA VAL A 212 -0.54 -4.02 -10.48
C VAL A 212 -1.17 -4.18 -11.85
N ILE A 213 -1.92 -3.18 -12.34
CA ILE A 213 -2.56 -3.23 -13.67
C ILE A 213 -1.51 -3.39 -14.77
N SER A 214 -0.38 -2.69 -14.66
CA SER A 214 0.71 -2.78 -15.64
C SER A 214 1.30 -4.19 -15.74
N THR A 215 1.31 -4.97 -14.65
CA THR A 215 1.78 -6.36 -14.70
C THR A 215 0.88 -7.25 -15.55
N GLY A 216 -0.43 -7.00 -15.62
CA GLY A 216 -1.33 -7.71 -16.53
C GLY A 216 -1.02 -7.42 -18.01
N ILE A 217 -0.68 -6.17 -18.33
CA ILE A 217 -0.23 -5.78 -19.67
C ILE A 217 1.11 -6.45 -20.00
N LEU A 218 2.03 -6.52 -19.02
CA LEU A 218 3.32 -7.22 -19.19
C LEU A 218 3.14 -8.68 -19.60
N ILE A 219 2.22 -9.42 -18.95
CA ILE A 219 1.92 -10.82 -19.28
C ILE A 219 1.41 -10.96 -20.72
N SER A 220 0.58 -10.02 -21.17
CA SER A 220 0.09 -10.01 -22.56
C SER A 220 1.22 -9.76 -23.56
N LEU A 221 2.20 -8.91 -23.22
CA LEU A 221 3.39 -8.71 -24.05
C LEU A 221 4.32 -9.93 -24.03
N GLN A 222 4.49 -10.57 -22.88
CA GLN A 222 5.26 -11.81 -22.72
C GLN A 222 4.76 -12.91 -23.65
N TYR A 223 3.45 -13.12 -23.69
CA TYR A 223 2.80 -14.08 -24.59
C TYR A 223 3.18 -13.82 -26.05
N ASN A 224 3.11 -12.57 -26.50
CA ASN A 224 3.45 -12.19 -27.86
C ASN A 224 4.94 -12.40 -28.18
N VAL A 225 5.83 -12.14 -27.22
CA VAL A 225 7.28 -12.40 -27.37
C VAL A 225 7.54 -13.90 -27.56
N PHE A 226 6.98 -14.77 -26.70
CA PHE A 226 7.16 -16.22 -26.83
C PHE A 226 6.56 -16.79 -28.12
N MET A 227 5.35 -16.34 -28.47
CA MET A 227 4.70 -16.72 -29.73
C MET A 227 5.55 -16.39 -30.95
N THR A 228 6.21 -15.23 -30.94
CA THR A 228 7.06 -14.79 -32.06
C THR A 228 8.40 -15.52 -32.10
N ALA A 229 8.96 -15.87 -30.93
CA ALA A 229 10.31 -16.42 -30.82
C ALA A 229 10.40 -17.93 -31.12
N PHE A 230 9.51 -18.74 -30.53
CA PHE A 230 9.62 -20.20 -30.54
C PHE A 230 8.28 -20.92 -30.73
N GLY A 231 7.16 -20.20 -30.72
CA GLY A 231 5.82 -20.80 -30.60
C GLY A 231 5.55 -21.33 -29.18
N MET A 232 4.35 -21.86 -28.94
CA MET A 232 3.93 -22.36 -27.62
C MET A 232 4.58 -23.72 -27.32
N THR A 233 5.67 -23.71 -26.57
CA THR A 233 6.24 -24.91 -25.97
C THR A 233 5.63 -25.16 -24.59
N SER A 234 5.63 -26.41 -24.11
CA SER A 234 5.12 -26.75 -22.77
C SER A 234 5.74 -25.89 -21.66
N PHE A 235 7.03 -25.58 -21.78
CA PHE A 235 7.73 -24.72 -20.82
C PHE A 235 7.24 -23.26 -20.85
N THR A 236 7.02 -22.69 -22.04
CA THR A 236 6.44 -21.33 -22.16
C THR A 236 5.02 -21.25 -21.61
N VAL A 237 4.22 -22.31 -21.80
CA VAL A 237 2.86 -22.41 -21.23
C VAL A 237 2.94 -22.42 -19.70
N ALA A 238 3.84 -23.21 -19.12
CA ALA A 238 4.05 -23.23 -17.67
C ALA A 238 4.43 -21.84 -17.12
N ILE A 239 5.35 -21.13 -17.76
CA ILE A 239 5.73 -19.75 -17.37
C ILE A 239 4.50 -18.83 -17.36
N LEU A 240 3.70 -18.83 -18.42
CA LEU A 240 2.52 -17.97 -18.54
C LEU A 240 1.47 -18.30 -17.47
N ILE A 241 1.25 -19.59 -17.16
CA ILE A 241 0.34 -20.01 -16.08
C ILE A 241 0.85 -19.47 -14.73
N THR A 242 2.15 -19.60 -14.45
CA THR A 242 2.77 -19.05 -13.23
C THR A 242 2.60 -17.54 -13.14
N GLN A 243 2.73 -16.82 -14.26
CA GLN A 243 2.51 -15.37 -14.29
C GLN A 243 1.06 -15.00 -14.01
N VAL A 244 0.09 -15.71 -14.60
CA VAL A 244 -1.34 -15.48 -14.33
C VAL A 244 -1.68 -15.73 -12.86
N LEU A 245 -1.13 -16.81 -12.26
CA LEU A 245 -1.28 -17.08 -10.83
C LEU A 245 -0.70 -15.94 -9.97
N GLY A 246 0.52 -15.48 -10.29
CA GLY A 246 1.14 -14.33 -9.62
C GLY A 246 0.31 -13.06 -9.75
N TYR A 247 -0.29 -12.82 -10.92
CA TYR A 247 -1.17 -11.68 -11.17
C TYR A 247 -2.45 -11.74 -10.33
N VAL A 248 -3.11 -12.90 -10.26
CA VAL A 248 -4.29 -13.08 -9.40
C VAL A 248 -3.96 -12.80 -7.95
N LEU A 249 -2.81 -13.30 -7.44
CA LEU A 249 -2.34 -13.00 -6.09
C LEU A 249 -2.09 -11.51 -5.87
N ALA A 250 -1.48 -10.83 -6.85
CA ALA A 250 -1.24 -9.39 -6.78
C ALA A 250 -2.54 -8.59 -6.77
N VAL A 251 -3.52 -8.94 -7.62
CA VAL A 251 -4.83 -8.27 -7.66
C VAL A 251 -5.61 -8.50 -6.38
N VAL A 252 -5.67 -9.73 -5.87
CA VAL A 252 -6.33 -10.04 -4.59
C VAL A 252 -5.64 -9.31 -3.44
N GLY A 253 -4.30 -9.31 -3.41
CA GLY A 253 -3.51 -8.56 -2.44
C GLY A 253 -3.82 -7.06 -2.47
N LEU A 254 -3.89 -6.46 -3.66
CA LEU A 254 -4.27 -5.05 -3.84
C LEU A 254 -5.67 -4.76 -3.29
N CYS A 255 -6.66 -5.57 -3.67
CA CYS A 255 -8.04 -5.40 -3.20
C CYS A 255 -8.11 -5.46 -1.67
N LEU A 256 -7.46 -6.44 -1.04
CA LEU A 256 -7.42 -6.56 0.42
C LEU A 256 -6.72 -5.36 1.08
N CYS A 257 -5.66 -4.83 0.46
CA CYS A 257 -4.95 -3.65 0.97
C CYS A 257 -5.76 -2.35 0.88
N ILE A 258 -6.67 -2.23 -0.11
CA ILE A 258 -7.55 -1.06 -0.26
C ILE A 258 -8.76 -1.16 0.68
N MET A 259 -9.28 -2.38 0.87
CA MET A 259 -10.47 -2.61 1.72
C MET A 259 -10.16 -2.56 3.22
N ALA A 260 -8.94 -2.94 3.62
CA ALA A 260 -8.51 -2.89 5.01
C ALA A 260 -7.72 -1.61 5.29
N CYS A 261 -8.00 -0.96 6.43
CA CYS A 261 -7.26 0.26 6.79
C CYS A 261 -5.80 0.00 7.20
N VAL A 262 -5.51 -1.18 7.75
CA VAL A 262 -4.14 -1.67 7.96
C VAL A 262 -3.93 -2.86 7.03
N PRO A 263 -2.93 -2.82 6.13
CA PRO A 263 -2.73 -3.87 5.15
C PRO A 263 -2.03 -5.07 5.79
N VAL A 264 -2.79 -5.88 6.54
CA VAL A 264 -2.32 -7.17 7.08
C VAL A 264 -1.91 -8.12 5.94
N HIS A 265 -2.45 -7.92 4.74
CA HIS A 265 -2.23 -8.75 3.56
C HIS A 265 -1.24 -8.16 2.54
N GLY A 266 -0.44 -7.16 2.91
CA GLY A 266 0.63 -6.61 2.06
C GLY A 266 1.60 -7.66 1.49
N PRO A 267 2.04 -8.68 2.28
CA PRO A 267 2.88 -9.76 1.77
C PRO A 267 2.26 -10.57 0.62
N LEU A 268 0.92 -10.66 0.57
CA LEU A 268 0.23 -11.37 -0.52
C LEU A 268 0.43 -10.65 -1.86
N LEU A 269 0.27 -9.32 -1.88
CA LEU A 269 0.55 -8.49 -3.04
C LEU A 269 2.01 -8.64 -3.49
N ILE A 270 2.95 -8.55 -2.54
CA ILE A 270 4.39 -8.62 -2.78
C ILE A 270 4.80 -9.97 -3.35
N SER A 271 4.26 -11.06 -2.79
CA SER A 271 4.50 -12.41 -3.31
C SER A 271 4.00 -12.58 -4.75
N GLY A 272 2.81 -12.05 -5.08
CA GLY A 272 2.31 -12.03 -6.45
C GLY A 272 3.24 -11.32 -7.43
N LEU A 273 3.71 -10.11 -7.07
CA LEU A 273 4.69 -9.36 -7.86
C LEU A 273 6.03 -10.10 -7.99
N GLY A 274 6.50 -10.74 -6.92
CA GLY A 274 7.72 -11.54 -6.91
C GLY A 274 7.64 -12.77 -7.83
N ILE A 275 6.50 -13.48 -7.83
CA ILE A 275 6.25 -14.62 -8.72
C ILE A 275 6.33 -14.19 -10.18
N ILE A 276 5.77 -13.03 -10.53
CA ILE A 276 5.83 -12.48 -11.89
C ILE A 276 7.28 -12.21 -12.29
N ALA A 277 8.05 -11.52 -11.44
CA ALA A 277 9.46 -11.22 -11.70
C ALA A 277 10.31 -12.50 -11.83
N LEU A 278 10.03 -13.53 -11.03
CA LEU A 278 10.71 -14.82 -11.15
C LEU A 278 10.38 -15.53 -12.47
N ALA A 279 9.12 -15.49 -12.89
CA ALA A 279 8.69 -16.06 -14.16
C ALA A 279 9.33 -15.34 -15.36
N GLU A 280 9.50 -14.00 -15.28
CA GLU A 280 10.26 -13.21 -16.25
C GLU A 280 11.73 -13.63 -16.33
N LEU A 281 12.34 -13.90 -15.19
CA LEU A 281 13.73 -14.36 -15.12
C LEU A 281 13.88 -15.74 -15.78
N LEU A 282 12.97 -16.68 -15.48
CA LEU A 282 12.94 -18.00 -16.10
C LEU A 282 12.75 -17.91 -17.61
N GLY A 283 11.87 -17.02 -18.09
CA GLY A 283 11.67 -16.75 -19.51
C GLY A 283 12.95 -16.28 -20.21
N LEU A 284 13.68 -15.34 -19.59
CA LEU A 284 14.95 -14.84 -20.10
C LEU A 284 16.01 -15.95 -20.18
N VAL A 285 16.14 -16.73 -19.10
CA VAL A 285 17.09 -17.85 -19.02
C VAL A 285 16.78 -18.88 -20.11
N TYR A 286 15.51 -19.24 -20.29
CA TYR A 286 15.08 -20.18 -21.32
C TYR A 286 15.41 -19.70 -22.74
N MET A 287 15.10 -18.45 -23.06
CA MET A 287 15.41 -17.88 -24.38
C MET A 287 16.91 -17.87 -24.66
N LYS A 288 17.74 -17.61 -23.65
CA LYS A 288 19.19 -17.69 -23.75
C LYS A 288 19.63 -19.12 -24.09
N PHE A 289 19.19 -20.12 -23.35
CA PHE A 289 19.56 -21.53 -23.58
C PHE A 289 19.10 -22.08 -24.93
N VAL A 290 17.84 -21.87 -25.30
CA VAL A 290 17.32 -22.32 -26.61
C VAL A 290 18.01 -21.55 -27.76
N GLY A 291 18.32 -20.27 -27.54
CA GLY A 291 19.11 -19.46 -28.48
C GLY A 291 20.52 -20.02 -28.75
N TYR A 292 21.20 -20.54 -27.72
CA TYR A 292 22.50 -21.21 -27.87
C TYR A 292 22.39 -22.54 -28.62
N SER A 293 21.37 -23.35 -28.31
CA SER A 293 21.21 -24.67 -28.92
C SER A 293 21.02 -24.59 -30.45
N GLY A 294 20.25 -23.62 -30.95
CA GLY A 294 20.05 -23.41 -32.39
C GLY A 294 21.29 -22.91 -33.15
N LYS A 295 22.23 -22.22 -32.49
CA LYS A 295 23.53 -21.86 -33.11
C LYS A 295 24.42 -23.10 -33.29
N GLN A 296 24.41 -24.03 -32.33
CA GLN A 296 25.17 -25.28 -32.39
C GLN A 296 24.69 -26.20 -33.53
N THR A 297 23.38 -26.26 -33.78
CA THR A 297 22.82 -27.09 -34.85
C THR A 297 23.16 -26.55 -36.24
N ASN A 298 23.21 -25.23 -36.41
CA ASN A 298 23.60 -24.60 -37.67
C ASN A 298 25.09 -24.79 -37.99
N THR A 299 25.99 -24.71 -37.00
CA THR A 299 27.42 -25.01 -37.21
C THR A 299 27.68 -26.50 -37.48
N LEU A 300 26.91 -27.41 -36.86
CA LEU A 300 26.96 -28.84 -37.19
C LEU A 300 26.40 -29.15 -38.58
N GLN A 301 25.27 -28.55 -38.98
CA GLN A 301 24.76 -28.70 -40.34
C GLN A 301 25.71 -28.10 -41.38
N GLN A 302 26.37 -26.98 -41.09
CA GLN A 302 27.33 -26.35 -42.00
C GLN A 302 28.61 -27.20 -42.15
N SER A 303 29.11 -27.78 -41.06
CA SER A 303 30.26 -28.72 -41.10
C SER A 303 29.93 -30.11 -41.66
N ILE A 304 28.66 -30.55 -41.59
CA ILE A 304 28.18 -31.76 -42.29
C ILE A 304 27.94 -31.49 -43.78
N LYS A 305 27.51 -30.28 -44.14
CA LYS A 305 27.32 -29.85 -45.54
C LYS A 305 28.65 -29.67 -46.27
N GLU A 306 29.68 -29.14 -45.61
CA GLU A 306 31.05 -29.09 -46.17
C GLU A 306 31.67 -30.49 -46.31
N ARG A 307 31.37 -31.44 -45.42
CA ARG A 307 31.82 -32.84 -45.54
C ARG A 307 31.09 -33.66 -46.62
N LYS A 308 29.98 -33.17 -47.17
CA LYS A 308 29.18 -33.86 -48.20
C LYS A 308 29.35 -33.29 -49.62
N ALA A 309 30.23 -32.31 -49.83
CA ALA A 309 30.61 -31.93 -51.19
C ALA A 309 31.39 -33.10 -51.84
N PRO A 310 30.97 -33.63 -53.01
CA PRO A 310 31.70 -34.72 -53.64
C PRO A 310 33.03 -34.17 -54.18
N THR A 311 34.13 -34.73 -53.69
CA THR A 311 35.42 -34.70 -54.39
C THR A 311 35.23 -35.51 -55.66
N ASP A 312 34.90 -34.87 -56.78
CA ASP A 312 34.85 -35.48 -58.11
C ASP A 312 36.24 -36.03 -58.44
N PRO A 313 36.47 -37.36 -58.52
CA PRO A 313 37.80 -37.91 -58.80
C PRO A 313 38.11 -38.01 -60.30
N LEU A 314 37.25 -37.48 -61.19
CA LEU A 314 37.25 -37.86 -62.61
C LEU A 314 37.69 -36.76 -63.58
N ARG A 315 38.61 -35.88 -63.17
CA ARG A 315 39.24 -34.91 -64.09
C ARG A 315 40.76 -34.75 -63.96
N ALA A 316 41.43 -35.73 -63.38
CA ALA A 316 42.89 -35.78 -63.30
C ALA A 316 43.39 -37.13 -63.83
N MET A 317 43.40 -37.28 -65.16
CA MET A 317 44.27 -38.19 -65.95
C MET A 317 43.64 -38.40 -67.33
N GLN A 318 43.86 -37.46 -68.25
CA GLN A 318 44.09 -37.83 -69.64
C GLN A 318 44.93 -36.73 -70.31
N GLU A 319 46.16 -37.11 -70.65
CA GLU A 319 47.25 -36.32 -71.23
C GLU A 319 46.97 -35.80 -72.66
N PRO A 320 47.73 -34.81 -73.15
CA PRO A 320 47.81 -34.47 -74.57
C PRO A 320 48.64 -35.52 -75.34
N PRO A 321 48.48 -35.66 -76.67
CA PRO A 321 49.53 -35.13 -77.53
C PRO A 321 49.01 -34.55 -78.86
N LEU A 322 49.62 -33.44 -79.26
CA LEU A 322 49.47 -32.82 -80.58
C LEU A 322 50.77 -33.11 -81.35
N LEU A 323 50.75 -34.04 -82.32
CA LEU A 323 51.81 -34.23 -83.30
C LEU A 323 51.24 -34.60 -84.70
N LEU A 324 51.31 -33.59 -85.59
CA LEU A 324 51.54 -33.54 -87.05
C LEU A 324 50.87 -34.46 -88.10
N ARG A 325 50.23 -33.75 -89.07
CA ARG A 325 50.18 -33.92 -90.56
C ARG A 325 49.32 -35.04 -91.16
N PRO A 326 48.81 -34.90 -92.41
CA PRO A 326 49.41 -34.27 -93.61
C PRO A 326 49.06 -32.80 -93.89
#